data_AF-G0NK35-F1
#
_entry.id   AF-G0NK35-F1
#
_cell.length_a   1.000
_cell.length_b   1.000
_cell.length_c   1.000
_cell.angle_alpha   90.00
_cell.angle_beta   90.00
_cell.angle_gamma   90.00
#
_symmetry.space_group_name_H-M   'P 1'
#
loop_
_entity.id
_entity.type
_entity.pdbx_description
1 polymer ?
#
loop_
_entity_poly.entity_id
_entity_poly.type
_entity_poly.pdbx_seq_one_letter_code
_entity_poly.pdbx_strand_id
1 'polypeptide(L)'
;MLHVDKVDSLQAEKIHITATELEEWRCYTFILRLHYDRGTYASFCVVQSDSLGNIDLARDPPIRGTYHGVDPMGLFLSIEPTQSVRPGHFFKTYDPNTFFYTLQILNDSEEVIDEIHLKKHWKHPLISQIDVAENGLYGTLFKPPGVGPFPSVIFIPGSNGMLESGYAAVLASEGFLTFTFAYYAYKKDLPRSIPEVDIEFFGRPIEYVQKLPFCSGKIGLIGQSFGGLTANYLSTKYHQVSAVVALNCSAAFCRDNAVMKENGRPMDTELLDEGMSDFINGVLRQKPAFQNLYSKLTDKTCIPWWRASKNTVYRIVQCYDDMLVDGVPSRDNIRDNLRDTGHFVESELVPGGHFLYFPYFPHHGVLFNSQINLMWGFGGECYQHSKSQETTWIKNVKFFKKHLGEPAKIPDWNRDMKVILPKPKIKQTVNSKL
;
A
#
# COMPACT_ATOMS: atom_id res chain seq x y z
N MET A 1 2.75 -34.31 7.13
CA MET A 1 1.92 -33.26 7.75
C MET A 1 2.49 -31.88 7.49
N LEU A 2 1.62 -30.90 7.30
CA LEU A 2 1.91 -29.49 7.09
C LEU A 2 2.28 -28.82 8.41
N HIS A 3 3.26 -27.91 8.39
CA HIS A 3 3.67 -27.13 9.55
C HIS A 3 3.89 -25.67 9.16
N VAL A 4 3.47 -24.76 10.06
CA VAL A 4 3.68 -23.32 9.94
C VAL A 4 4.14 -22.78 11.28
N ASP A 5 5.26 -22.07 11.30
CA ASP A 5 5.85 -21.54 12.54
C ASP A 5 4.91 -20.58 13.28
N LYS A 6 4.18 -19.75 12.53
CA LYS A 6 3.24 -18.74 13.02
C LYS A 6 1.97 -18.72 12.18
N VAL A 7 0.92 -19.35 12.70
CA VAL A 7 -0.42 -19.28 12.09
C VAL A 7 -1.12 -17.95 12.35
N ASP A 8 -0.70 -17.23 13.39
CA ASP A 8 -1.14 -15.88 13.74
C ASP A 8 0.06 -14.92 13.62
N SER A 9 0.02 -14.00 12.64
CA SER A 9 1.14 -13.10 12.34
C SER A 9 0.71 -11.68 11.98
N LEU A 10 1.65 -10.74 12.04
CA LEU A 10 1.41 -9.39 11.47
C LEU A 10 1.43 -9.45 9.95
N GLN A 11 0.82 -8.45 9.32
CA GLN A 11 0.78 -8.34 7.86
C GLN A 11 2.19 -8.36 7.27
N ALA A 12 3.12 -7.52 7.72
CA ALA A 12 4.48 -7.49 7.17
C ALA A 12 5.38 -8.67 7.63
N GLU A 13 4.94 -9.46 8.61
CA GLU A 13 5.74 -10.53 9.20
C GLU A 13 5.81 -11.76 8.28
N LYS A 14 7.02 -12.32 8.12
CA LYS A 14 7.23 -13.58 7.38
C LYS A 14 6.90 -14.79 8.26
N ILE A 15 6.42 -15.84 7.61
CA ILE A 15 6.17 -17.15 8.21
C ILE A 15 6.99 -18.20 7.47
N HIS A 16 7.20 -19.34 8.11
CA HIS A 16 7.93 -20.48 7.58
C HIS A 16 6.96 -21.64 7.39
N ILE A 17 6.90 -22.20 6.18
CA ILE A 17 6.00 -23.29 5.80
C ILE A 17 6.84 -24.50 5.43
N THR A 18 6.58 -25.62 6.10
CA THR A 18 7.20 -26.92 5.81
C THR A 18 6.15 -28.02 5.76
N ALA A 19 6.50 -29.16 5.16
CA ALA A 19 5.73 -30.38 5.26
C ALA A 19 6.68 -31.56 5.45
N THR A 20 6.33 -32.49 6.33
CA THR A 20 7.14 -33.67 6.68
C THR A 20 6.31 -34.94 6.50
N GLU A 21 6.89 -36.13 6.71
CA GLU A 21 6.16 -37.40 6.65
C GLU A 21 5.43 -37.64 5.32
N LEU A 22 6.00 -37.09 4.23
CA LEU A 22 5.52 -37.31 2.86
C LEU A 22 6.21 -38.54 2.26
N GLU A 23 5.67 -39.06 1.16
CA GLU A 23 6.41 -40.01 0.34
C GLU A 23 7.64 -39.31 -0.27
N GLU A 24 8.78 -39.99 -0.33
CA GLU A 24 10.01 -39.43 -0.91
C GLU A 24 9.87 -39.19 -2.42
N TRP A 25 10.49 -38.12 -2.91
CA TRP A 25 10.55 -37.79 -4.35
C TRP A 25 9.20 -37.64 -5.05
N ARG A 26 8.12 -37.41 -4.29
CA ARG A 26 6.78 -37.15 -4.82
C ARG A 26 6.51 -35.66 -4.90
N CYS A 27 5.68 -35.29 -5.88
CA CYS A 27 5.22 -33.92 -6.05
C CYS A 27 3.97 -33.68 -5.22
N TYR A 28 3.96 -32.57 -4.48
CA TYR A 28 2.82 -32.11 -3.70
C TYR A 28 2.43 -30.70 -4.11
N THR A 29 1.14 -30.42 -4.15
CA THR A 29 0.61 -29.09 -4.47
C THR A 29 0.22 -28.36 -3.19
N PHE A 30 0.87 -27.24 -2.91
CA PHE A 30 0.44 -26.29 -1.88
C PHE A 30 -0.51 -25.29 -2.51
N ILE A 31 -1.67 -25.07 -1.87
CA ILE A 31 -2.64 -24.06 -2.30
C ILE A 31 -2.93 -23.14 -1.14
N LEU A 32 -2.69 -21.84 -1.33
CA LEU A 32 -3.07 -20.80 -0.37
C LEU A 32 -4.31 -20.07 -0.89
N ARG A 33 -5.34 -19.95 -0.06
CA ARG A 33 -6.57 -19.21 -0.38
C ARG A 33 -6.81 -18.11 0.64
N LEU A 34 -6.90 -16.86 0.18
CA LEU A 34 -7.37 -15.73 0.97
C LEU A 34 -8.89 -15.66 0.90
N HIS A 35 -9.53 -15.69 2.07
CA HIS A 35 -10.97 -15.55 2.22
C HIS A 35 -11.34 -14.08 2.35
N TYR A 36 -11.98 -13.54 1.32
CA TYR A 36 -12.42 -12.15 1.28
C TYR A 36 -13.94 -12.05 1.10
N ASP A 37 -14.56 -10.97 1.58
CA ASP A 37 -16.03 -10.82 1.57
C ASP A 37 -16.60 -10.71 0.14
N ARG A 38 -15.76 -10.47 -0.86
CA ARG A 38 -16.11 -10.36 -2.29
C ARG A 38 -15.62 -11.50 -3.16
N GLY A 39 -15.11 -12.58 -2.56
CA GLY A 39 -14.64 -13.76 -3.27
C GLY A 39 -13.32 -14.28 -2.70
N THR A 40 -12.73 -15.24 -3.40
CA THR A 40 -11.49 -15.90 -3.00
C THR A 40 -10.36 -15.47 -3.91
N TYR A 41 -9.20 -15.21 -3.31
CA TYR A 41 -7.94 -15.09 -4.03
C TYR A 41 -7.11 -16.32 -3.73
N ALA A 42 -6.36 -16.82 -4.69
CA ALA A 42 -5.59 -18.03 -4.53
C ALA A 42 -4.23 -17.97 -5.22
N SER A 43 -3.32 -18.78 -4.72
CA SER A 43 -2.03 -19.08 -5.32
C SER A 43 -1.71 -20.55 -5.10
N PHE A 44 -0.78 -21.08 -5.87
CA PHE A 44 -0.32 -22.45 -5.68
C PHE A 44 1.14 -22.63 -6.09
N CYS A 45 1.77 -23.64 -5.51
CA CYS A 45 3.04 -24.16 -5.99
C CYS A 45 3.06 -25.68 -5.88
N VAL A 46 3.80 -26.32 -6.79
CA VAL A 46 4.07 -27.75 -6.81
C VAL A 46 5.54 -27.92 -6.47
N VAL A 47 5.82 -28.66 -5.40
CA VAL A 47 7.17 -28.88 -4.88
C VAL A 47 7.38 -30.38 -4.70
N GLN A 48 8.59 -30.87 -4.98
CA GLN A 48 8.94 -32.27 -4.78
C GLN A 48 9.56 -32.46 -3.40
N SER A 49 9.15 -33.51 -2.68
CA SER A 49 9.75 -33.91 -1.41
C SER A 49 11.17 -34.46 -1.60
N ASP A 50 12.00 -34.28 -0.57
CA ASP A 50 13.34 -34.87 -0.51
C ASP A 50 13.33 -36.37 -0.17
N SER A 51 14.52 -36.99 -0.07
CA SER A 51 14.69 -38.41 0.29
C SER A 51 14.22 -38.77 1.69
N LEU A 52 13.84 -37.78 2.51
CA LEU A 52 13.31 -37.98 3.85
C LEU A 52 11.81 -37.64 3.92
N GLY A 53 11.17 -37.38 2.77
CA GLY A 53 9.77 -37.01 2.72
C GLY A 53 9.49 -35.61 3.26
N ASN A 54 10.45 -34.68 3.15
CA ASN A 54 10.29 -33.31 3.62
C ASN A 54 10.26 -32.31 2.47
N ILE A 55 9.49 -31.24 2.67
CA ILE A 55 9.45 -30.04 1.85
C ILE A 55 9.62 -28.83 2.78
N ASP A 56 10.49 -27.91 2.40
CA ASP A 56 10.64 -26.61 3.04
C ASP A 56 10.54 -25.50 1.98
N LEU A 57 9.49 -24.67 2.04
CA LEU A 57 9.29 -23.61 1.03
C LEU A 57 10.36 -22.51 1.07
N ALA A 58 11.20 -22.46 2.12
CA ALA A 58 12.37 -21.59 2.20
C ALA A 58 13.64 -22.20 1.59
N ARG A 59 13.60 -23.46 1.15
CA ARG A 59 14.72 -24.21 0.57
C ARG A 59 14.40 -24.72 -0.82
N ASP A 60 13.19 -25.25 -1.00
CA ASP A 60 12.80 -26.05 -2.16
C ASP A 60 12.02 -25.18 -3.15
N PRO A 61 12.54 -24.97 -4.37
CA PRO A 61 11.86 -24.15 -5.36
C PRO A 61 10.63 -24.87 -5.93
N PRO A 62 9.55 -24.15 -6.28
CA PRO A 62 8.47 -24.70 -7.07
C PRO A 62 8.97 -25.22 -8.41
N ILE A 63 8.49 -26.40 -8.79
CA ILE A 63 8.64 -26.95 -10.15
C ILE A 63 7.59 -26.33 -11.08
N ARG A 64 6.42 -25.99 -10.54
CA ARG A 64 5.33 -25.28 -11.21
C ARG A 64 4.54 -24.46 -10.19
N GLY A 65 3.92 -23.36 -10.58
CA GLY A 65 3.08 -22.59 -9.69
C GLY A 65 2.81 -21.18 -10.20
N THR A 66 2.28 -20.37 -9.30
CA THR A 66 2.08 -18.92 -9.50
C THR A 66 3.34 -18.09 -9.24
N TYR A 67 4.42 -18.71 -8.76
CA TYR A 67 5.74 -18.09 -8.62
C TYR A 67 6.85 -19.10 -8.94
N HIS A 68 8.08 -18.60 -9.08
CA HIS A 68 9.27 -19.38 -9.41
C HIS A 68 10.43 -19.06 -8.46
N GLY A 69 11.36 -20.02 -8.33
CA GLY A 69 12.51 -19.89 -7.43
C GLY A 69 12.14 -20.05 -5.95
N VAL A 70 13.16 -20.01 -5.09
CA VAL A 70 12.99 -20.16 -3.64
C VAL A 70 12.52 -18.83 -3.05
N ASP A 71 11.25 -18.78 -2.62
CA ASP A 71 10.70 -17.68 -1.83
C ASP A 71 9.75 -18.23 -0.75
N PRO A 72 10.10 -18.11 0.55
CA PRO A 72 9.26 -18.59 1.65
C PRO A 72 7.84 -18.00 1.66
N MET A 73 7.69 -16.79 1.11
CA MET A 73 6.40 -16.09 1.05
C MET A 73 5.81 -16.11 -0.36
N GLY A 74 6.35 -16.91 -1.30
CA GLY A 74 5.94 -16.92 -2.70
C GLY A 74 4.43 -17.09 -2.90
N LEU A 75 3.80 -18.00 -2.14
CA LEU A 75 2.34 -18.16 -2.15
C LEU A 75 1.59 -16.86 -1.79
N PHE A 76 2.07 -16.08 -0.83
CA PHE A 76 1.45 -14.81 -0.45
C PHE A 76 1.70 -13.70 -1.48
N LEU A 77 2.85 -13.74 -2.14
CA LEU A 77 3.27 -12.74 -3.12
C LEU A 77 2.60 -12.93 -4.49
N SER A 78 2.20 -14.15 -4.84
CA SER A 78 1.60 -14.47 -6.13
C SER A 78 0.10 -14.78 -6.03
N ILE A 79 -0.61 -14.16 -5.07
CA ILE A 79 -2.03 -14.42 -4.87
C ILE A 79 -2.87 -13.63 -5.88
N GLU A 80 -3.73 -14.32 -6.61
CA GLU A 80 -4.52 -13.75 -7.71
C GLU A 80 -6.02 -13.97 -7.49
N PRO A 81 -6.90 -13.09 -8.04
CA PRO A 81 -8.34 -13.26 -7.95
C PRO A 81 -8.77 -14.55 -8.67
N THR A 82 -9.59 -15.37 -7.99
CA THR A 82 -10.28 -16.48 -8.66
C THR A 82 -11.51 -15.98 -9.42
N GLN A 83 -12.17 -16.87 -10.16
CA GLN A 83 -13.43 -16.57 -10.87
C GLN A 83 -14.58 -16.11 -9.95
N SER A 84 -14.47 -16.35 -8.64
CA SER A 84 -15.45 -15.86 -7.65
C SER A 84 -15.37 -14.35 -7.41
N VAL A 85 -14.27 -13.70 -7.82
CA VAL A 85 -14.06 -12.26 -7.69
C VAL A 85 -14.46 -11.58 -9.00
N ARG A 86 -15.24 -10.50 -8.89
CA ARG A 86 -15.62 -9.70 -10.07
C ARG A 86 -14.35 -9.13 -10.75
N PRO A 87 -14.23 -9.22 -12.09
CA PRO A 87 -13.13 -8.58 -12.81
C PRO A 87 -13.02 -7.08 -12.51
N GLY A 88 -11.79 -6.59 -12.35
CA GLY A 88 -11.52 -5.19 -12.03
C GLY A 88 -11.89 -4.77 -10.60
N HIS A 89 -12.04 -5.73 -9.68
CA HIS A 89 -12.33 -5.44 -8.28
C HIS A 89 -11.17 -4.75 -7.56
N PHE A 90 -11.48 -3.70 -6.80
CA PHE A 90 -10.53 -2.99 -5.96
C PHE A 90 -10.66 -3.43 -4.48
N PHE A 91 -9.54 -3.82 -3.86
CA PHE A 91 -9.51 -4.13 -2.43
C PHE A 91 -9.58 -2.85 -1.60
N LYS A 92 -10.61 -2.74 -0.75
CA LYS A 92 -10.79 -1.57 0.11
C LYS A 92 -9.85 -1.64 1.33
N THR A 93 -9.29 -0.48 1.69
CA THR A 93 -8.37 -0.30 2.84
C THR A 93 -8.93 0.61 3.95
N TYR A 94 -10.27 0.80 3.98
CA TYR A 94 -10.93 1.74 4.89
C TYR A 94 -10.84 1.37 6.38
N ASP A 95 -10.81 0.08 6.70
CA ASP A 95 -10.71 -0.45 8.06
C ASP A 95 -9.57 -1.47 8.10
N PRO A 96 -8.65 -1.44 9.09
CA PRO A 96 -7.63 -2.47 9.27
C PRO A 96 -8.25 -3.86 9.45
N ASN A 97 -8.38 -4.58 8.35
CA ASN A 97 -8.88 -5.93 8.35
C ASN A 97 -7.81 -6.91 8.81
N THR A 98 -8.26 -8.04 9.35
CA THR A 98 -7.41 -9.23 9.46
C THR A 98 -7.69 -10.10 8.26
N PHE A 99 -6.64 -10.48 7.53
CA PHE A 99 -6.76 -11.43 6.44
C PHE A 99 -6.74 -12.85 6.99
N PHE A 100 -7.65 -13.69 6.48
CA PHE A 100 -7.75 -15.09 6.84
C PHE A 100 -7.45 -15.95 5.63
N TYR A 101 -6.65 -16.99 5.83
CA TYR A 101 -6.23 -17.88 4.76
C TYR A 101 -6.47 -19.35 5.12
N THR A 102 -6.68 -20.16 4.10
CA THR A 102 -6.54 -21.61 4.18
C THR A 102 -5.33 -22.03 3.35
N LEU A 103 -4.41 -22.74 3.97
CA LEU A 103 -3.27 -23.40 3.32
C LEU A 103 -3.54 -24.90 3.29
N GLN A 104 -3.57 -25.48 2.10
CA GLN A 104 -3.74 -26.92 1.89
C GLN A 104 -2.51 -27.49 1.21
N ILE A 105 -2.24 -28.77 1.48
CA ILE A 105 -1.32 -29.60 0.71
C ILE A 105 -2.10 -30.77 0.09
N LEU A 106 -1.88 -30.99 -1.20
CA LEU A 106 -2.52 -32.04 -1.99
C LEU A 106 -1.47 -33.03 -2.50
N ASN A 107 -1.83 -34.32 -2.55
CA ASN A 107 -1.02 -35.35 -3.20
C ASN A 107 -1.16 -35.31 -4.74
N ASP A 108 -0.48 -36.23 -5.43
CA ASP A 108 -0.52 -36.36 -6.90
C ASP A 108 -1.89 -36.78 -7.45
N SER A 109 -2.76 -37.34 -6.62
CA SER A 109 -4.16 -37.66 -6.92
C SER A 109 -5.13 -36.50 -6.65
N GLU A 110 -4.60 -35.29 -6.37
CA GLU A 110 -5.35 -34.08 -6.03
C GLU A 110 -6.20 -34.18 -4.74
N GLU A 111 -5.89 -35.15 -3.88
CA GLU A 111 -6.54 -35.30 -2.58
C GLU A 111 -5.87 -34.37 -1.56
N VAL A 112 -6.67 -33.63 -0.79
CA VAL A 112 -6.17 -32.82 0.33
C VAL A 112 -5.73 -33.75 1.45
N ILE A 113 -4.43 -33.79 1.72
CA ILE A 113 -3.85 -34.64 2.77
C ILE A 113 -3.69 -33.89 4.10
N ASP A 114 -3.62 -32.55 4.06
CA ASP A 114 -3.59 -31.72 5.26
C ASP A 114 -4.02 -30.26 4.98
N GLU A 115 -4.46 -29.56 6.03
CA GLU A 115 -4.97 -28.19 5.97
C GLU A 115 -4.65 -27.40 7.25
N ILE A 116 -4.16 -26.17 7.08
CA ILE A 116 -3.94 -25.20 8.16
C ILE A 116 -4.60 -23.87 7.83
N HIS A 117 -5.23 -23.25 8.83
CA HIS A 117 -5.74 -21.89 8.74
C HIS A 117 -4.72 -20.89 9.27
N LEU A 118 -4.60 -19.75 8.59
CA LEU A 118 -3.69 -18.68 8.92
C LEU A 118 -4.47 -17.37 9.05
N LYS A 119 -3.96 -16.44 9.85
CA LYS A 119 -4.42 -15.05 9.83
C LYS A 119 -3.25 -14.07 9.86
N LYS A 120 -3.40 -12.96 9.13
CA LYS A 120 -2.44 -11.85 9.08
C LYS A 120 -3.11 -10.54 9.50
N HIS A 121 -2.61 -9.95 10.57
CA HIS A 121 -3.15 -8.73 11.16
C HIS A 121 -2.58 -7.48 10.48
N TRP A 122 -3.42 -6.62 9.91
CA TRP A 122 -2.97 -5.31 9.43
C TRP A 122 -2.55 -4.39 10.59
N LYS A 123 -3.12 -4.59 11.79
CA LYS A 123 -2.81 -3.80 12.98
C LYS A 123 -2.37 -4.71 14.12
N HIS A 124 -1.23 -4.40 14.74
CA HIS A 124 -0.81 -5.08 15.95
C HIS A 124 -1.89 -4.98 17.04
N PRO A 125 -2.23 -6.08 17.75
CA PRO A 125 -3.30 -6.06 18.76
C PRO A 125 -3.13 -5.02 19.87
N LEU A 126 -1.88 -4.76 20.28
CA LEU A 126 -1.54 -3.76 21.31
C LEU A 126 -1.57 -2.29 20.84
N ILE A 127 -1.84 -2.00 19.56
CA ILE A 127 -1.95 -0.63 19.06
C ILE A 127 -3.33 -0.06 19.35
N SER A 128 -3.36 1.10 20.00
CA SER A 128 -4.58 1.87 20.17
C SER A 128 -4.95 2.55 18.85
N GLN A 129 -6.18 2.32 18.39
CA GLN A 129 -6.79 3.02 17.27
C GLN A 129 -7.75 4.05 17.83
N ILE A 130 -7.57 5.31 17.45
CA ILE A 130 -8.33 6.45 17.97
C ILE A 130 -8.91 7.19 16.78
N ASP A 131 -10.24 7.24 16.71
CA ASP A 131 -10.95 8.04 15.72
C ASP A 131 -10.89 9.51 16.12
N VAL A 132 -10.53 10.36 15.16
CA VAL A 132 -10.39 11.80 15.32
C VAL A 132 -11.50 12.48 14.53
N ALA A 133 -12.28 13.31 15.21
CA ALA A 133 -13.36 14.09 14.62
C ALA A 133 -13.45 15.44 15.35
N GLU A 134 -12.58 16.38 14.98
CA GLU A 134 -12.51 17.71 15.60
C GLU A 134 -12.30 18.80 14.55
N ASN A 135 -13.08 19.88 14.60
CA ASN A 135 -12.90 21.07 13.75
C ASN A 135 -12.78 20.77 12.24
N GLY A 136 -13.55 19.81 11.74
CA GLY A 136 -13.52 19.37 10.33
C GLY A 136 -12.32 18.49 9.96
N LEU A 137 -11.47 18.11 10.92
CA LEU A 137 -10.47 17.07 10.73
C LEU A 137 -11.07 15.71 11.11
N TYR A 138 -11.14 14.82 10.11
CA TYR A 138 -11.66 13.47 10.27
C TYR A 138 -10.56 12.47 9.95
N GLY A 139 -10.13 11.69 10.92
CA GLY A 139 -9.02 10.77 10.73
C GLY A 139 -8.97 9.63 11.73
N THR A 140 -7.91 8.84 11.61
CA THR A 140 -7.63 7.72 12.50
C THR A 140 -6.16 7.79 12.90
N LEU A 141 -5.94 7.85 14.21
CA LEU A 141 -4.62 7.83 14.85
C LEU A 141 -4.33 6.43 15.37
N PHE A 142 -3.17 5.89 15.05
CA PHE A 142 -2.68 4.62 15.56
C PHE A 142 -1.49 4.89 16.48
N LYS A 143 -1.71 4.66 17.78
CA LYS A 143 -0.72 4.92 18.82
C LYS A 143 -0.09 3.61 19.31
N PRO A 144 1.25 3.48 19.24
CA PRO A 144 1.98 2.38 19.89
C PRO A 144 1.79 2.36 21.42
N PRO A 145 1.94 1.20 22.07
CA PRO A 145 1.94 1.12 23.53
C PRO A 145 3.12 1.91 24.13
N GLY A 146 2.94 2.39 25.35
CA GLY A 146 3.94 3.16 26.09
C GLY A 146 3.68 4.67 26.09
N VAL A 147 4.56 5.40 26.79
CA VAL A 147 4.42 6.85 27.04
C VAL A 147 4.92 7.73 25.89
N GLY A 148 5.71 7.17 24.98
CA GLY A 148 6.40 7.94 23.94
C GLY A 148 7.65 8.66 24.48
N PRO A 149 8.14 9.70 23.79
CA PRO A 149 7.65 10.21 22.51
C PRO A 149 7.93 9.24 21.35
N PHE A 150 7.09 9.27 20.32
CA PHE A 150 7.20 8.40 19.15
C PHE A 150 7.61 9.20 17.90
N PRO A 151 8.43 8.64 17.00
CA PRO A 151 8.54 9.15 15.63
C PRO A 151 7.17 9.03 14.95
N SER A 152 6.75 10.10 14.28
CA SER A 152 5.39 10.22 13.76
C SER A 152 5.36 10.21 12.24
N VAL A 153 4.46 9.43 11.64
CA VAL A 153 4.29 9.36 10.18
C VAL A 153 2.84 9.60 9.81
N ILE A 154 2.59 10.58 8.93
CA ILE A 154 1.27 10.86 8.41
C ILE A 154 1.15 10.21 7.04
N PHE A 155 0.18 9.31 6.88
CA PHE A 155 -0.22 8.77 5.58
C PHE A 155 -1.19 9.74 4.91
N ILE A 156 -0.84 10.23 3.72
CA ILE A 156 -1.66 11.12 2.91
C ILE A 156 -2.45 10.24 1.91
N PRO A 157 -3.80 10.20 1.99
CA PRO A 157 -4.58 9.42 1.05
C PRO A 157 -4.38 9.89 -0.39
N GLY A 158 -4.59 8.95 -1.32
CA GLY A 158 -4.57 9.21 -2.75
C GLY A 158 -5.78 10.02 -3.22
N SER A 159 -6.00 10.03 -4.54
CA SER A 159 -7.02 10.87 -5.18
C SER A 159 -8.45 10.56 -4.78
N ASN A 160 -8.76 9.45 -4.09
CA ASN A 160 -10.09 9.24 -3.55
C ASN A 160 -10.40 10.11 -2.32
N GLY A 161 -9.36 10.63 -1.64
CA GLY A 161 -9.42 11.47 -0.43
C GLY A 161 -10.24 10.93 0.74
N MET A 162 -10.59 9.65 0.70
CA MET A 162 -11.34 8.96 1.72
C MET A 162 -10.42 8.54 2.87
N LEU A 163 -11.03 8.18 4.00
CA LEU A 163 -10.31 7.68 5.16
C LEU A 163 -9.83 6.24 4.91
N GLU A 164 -8.65 6.10 4.31
CA GLU A 164 -7.94 4.84 4.15
C GLU A 164 -6.94 4.67 5.30
N SER A 165 -7.23 3.70 6.18
CA SER A 165 -6.50 3.51 7.43
C SER A 165 -5.54 2.31 7.40
N GLY A 166 -5.66 1.43 6.39
CA GLY A 166 -4.87 0.21 6.29
C GLY A 166 -3.36 0.43 6.28
N TYR A 167 -2.84 1.31 5.41
CA TYR A 167 -1.39 1.58 5.34
C TYR A 167 -0.86 2.15 6.67
N ALA A 168 -1.58 3.10 7.26
CA ALA A 168 -1.22 3.70 8.54
C ALA A 168 -1.23 2.66 9.68
N ALA A 169 -2.18 1.72 9.68
CA ALA A 169 -2.27 0.66 10.68
C ALA A 169 -1.09 -0.33 10.58
N VAL A 170 -0.72 -0.75 9.37
CA VAL A 170 0.43 -1.64 9.17
C VAL A 170 1.72 -0.93 9.58
N LEU A 171 1.85 0.36 9.24
CA LEU A 171 3.04 1.13 9.60
C LEU A 171 3.14 1.38 11.11
N ALA A 172 2.03 1.57 11.80
CA ALA A 172 2.02 1.67 13.26
C ALA A 172 2.49 0.37 13.93
N SER A 173 2.28 -0.78 13.28
CA SER A 173 2.77 -2.10 13.73
C SER A 173 4.29 -2.22 13.69
N GLU A 174 4.98 -1.30 13.01
CA GLU A 174 6.44 -1.12 13.05
C GLU A 174 6.89 -0.18 14.20
N GLY A 175 5.95 0.30 15.02
CA GLY A 175 6.20 1.11 16.23
C GLY A 175 6.15 2.63 16.04
N PHE A 176 5.74 3.12 14.87
CA PHE A 176 5.54 4.56 14.63
C PHE A 176 4.19 5.02 15.19
N LEU A 177 4.11 6.28 15.63
CA LEU A 177 2.81 6.95 15.75
C LEU A 177 2.35 7.28 14.33
N THR A 178 1.20 6.76 13.90
CA THR A 178 0.71 7.04 12.54
C THR A 178 -0.64 7.72 12.54
N PHE A 179 -0.86 8.57 11.55
CA PHE A 179 -2.13 9.27 11.36
C PHE A 179 -2.52 9.24 9.88
N THR A 180 -3.79 9.01 9.61
CA THR A 180 -4.42 9.18 8.28
C THR A 180 -5.71 9.98 8.46
N PHE A 181 -6.18 10.64 7.41
CA PHE A 181 -7.35 11.51 7.48
C PHE A 181 -8.07 11.55 6.14
N ALA A 182 -9.35 11.88 6.14
CA ALA A 182 -10.08 12.24 4.93
C ALA A 182 -9.98 13.76 4.70
N TYR A 183 -9.97 14.18 3.43
CA TYR A 183 -9.88 15.61 3.08
C TYR A 183 -10.98 16.09 2.12
N TYR A 184 -11.76 15.19 1.52
CA TYR A 184 -12.97 15.54 0.77
C TYR A 184 -13.96 14.36 0.69
N ALA A 185 -15.21 14.60 0.29
CA ALA A 185 -16.26 13.61 0.03
C ALA A 185 -16.58 12.60 1.16
N TYR A 186 -16.05 12.80 2.38
CA TYR A 186 -16.23 11.89 3.50
C TYR A 186 -17.32 12.32 4.49
N LYS A 187 -17.36 13.61 4.87
CA LYS A 187 -18.39 14.21 5.72
C LYS A 187 -18.98 15.45 5.03
N LYS A 188 -20.18 15.87 5.45
CA LYS A 188 -20.95 16.94 4.78
C LYS A 188 -20.26 18.31 4.84
N ASP A 189 -19.42 18.53 5.84
CA ASP A 189 -18.66 19.75 6.10
C ASP A 189 -17.27 19.77 5.44
N LEU A 190 -16.85 18.65 4.84
CA LEU A 190 -15.68 18.62 3.96
C LEU A 190 -16.05 19.03 2.52
N PRO A 191 -15.07 19.50 1.73
CA PRO A 191 -15.22 19.72 0.30
C PRO A 191 -15.85 18.51 -0.43
N ARG A 192 -16.61 18.74 -1.50
CA ARG A 192 -17.27 17.65 -2.24
C ARG A 192 -16.40 17.00 -3.30
N SER A 193 -15.37 17.72 -3.75
CA SER A 193 -14.47 17.30 -4.83
C SER A 193 -13.07 17.90 -4.63
N ILE A 194 -12.05 17.32 -5.25
CA ILE A 194 -10.66 17.82 -5.17
C ILE A 194 -10.55 19.32 -5.54
N PRO A 195 -11.23 19.84 -6.59
CA PRO A 195 -11.21 21.26 -6.92
C PRO A 195 -11.68 22.22 -5.83
N GLU A 196 -12.42 21.73 -4.85
CA GLU A 196 -12.87 22.53 -3.71
C GLU A 196 -11.88 22.51 -2.55
N VAL A 197 -10.87 21.63 -2.56
CA VAL A 197 -9.91 21.45 -1.48
C VAL A 197 -8.80 22.50 -1.57
N ASP A 198 -8.66 23.31 -0.53
CA ASP A 198 -7.49 24.15 -0.30
C ASP A 198 -6.35 23.32 0.30
N ILE A 199 -5.17 23.38 -0.31
CA ILE A 199 -3.97 22.66 0.15
C ILE A 199 -3.56 23.08 1.57
N GLU A 200 -3.98 24.26 2.04
CA GLU A 200 -3.82 24.73 3.42
C GLU A 200 -4.54 23.82 4.44
N PHE A 201 -5.59 23.09 4.04
CA PHE A 201 -6.26 22.12 4.91
C PHE A 201 -5.26 21.10 5.51
N PHE A 202 -4.28 20.67 4.71
CA PHE A 202 -3.28 19.68 5.09
C PHE A 202 -2.28 20.17 6.15
N GLY A 203 -2.27 21.46 6.49
CA GLY A 203 -1.55 21.95 7.67
C GLY A 203 -2.18 21.47 8.97
N ARG A 204 -3.51 21.31 9.02
CA ARG A 204 -4.25 20.86 10.21
C ARG A 204 -3.82 19.47 10.70
N PRO A 205 -3.76 18.41 9.88
CA PRO A 205 -3.29 17.10 10.33
C PRO A 205 -1.83 17.12 10.79
N ILE A 206 -0.96 17.93 10.17
CA ILE A 206 0.44 18.10 10.58
C ILE A 206 0.51 18.72 11.99
N GLU A 207 -0.19 19.84 12.20
CA GLU A 207 -0.27 20.51 13.50
C GLU A 207 -0.91 19.64 14.58
N TYR A 208 -1.97 18.91 14.23
CA TYR A 208 -2.65 17.98 15.13
C TYR A 208 -1.64 16.96 15.70
N VAL A 209 -0.91 16.27 14.82
CA VAL A 209 0.09 15.29 15.22
C VAL A 209 1.23 15.93 16.00
N GLN A 210 1.67 17.13 15.61
CA GLN A 210 2.76 17.86 16.29
C GLN A 210 2.40 18.23 17.74
N LYS A 211 1.13 18.55 18.01
CA LYS A 211 0.62 18.94 19.33
C LYS A 211 0.39 17.76 20.28
N LEU A 212 0.42 16.51 19.80
CA LEU A 212 0.22 15.34 20.65
C LEU A 212 1.38 15.21 21.66
N PRO A 213 1.11 14.97 22.95
CA PRO A 213 2.13 14.95 24.00
C PRO A 213 3.14 13.80 23.85
N PHE A 214 2.81 12.80 23.03
CA PHE A 214 3.64 11.64 22.74
C PHE A 214 4.24 11.68 21.32
N CYS A 215 4.17 12.80 20.61
CA CYS A 215 4.91 13.02 19.36
C CYS A 215 6.34 13.45 19.69
N SER A 216 7.33 12.90 18.99
CA SER A 216 8.75 13.30 19.14
C SER A 216 9.09 14.66 18.52
N GLY A 217 8.11 15.32 17.90
CA GLY A 217 8.31 16.54 17.12
C GLY A 217 8.87 16.31 15.72
N LYS A 218 9.34 15.10 15.39
CA LYS A 218 9.76 14.71 14.04
C LYS A 218 8.61 14.05 13.28
N ILE A 219 8.22 14.64 12.16
CA ILE A 219 7.09 14.21 11.35
C ILE A 219 7.58 13.77 9.97
N GLY A 220 7.25 12.54 9.60
CA GLY A 220 7.34 12.05 8.22
C GLY A 220 6.00 12.12 7.51
N LEU A 221 6.03 12.34 6.21
CA LEU A 221 4.88 12.16 5.32
C LEU A 221 5.11 10.95 4.42
N ILE A 222 4.07 10.16 4.18
CA ILE A 222 4.07 9.12 3.15
C ILE A 222 2.76 9.15 2.37
N GLY A 223 2.85 8.99 1.06
CA GLY A 223 1.66 8.90 0.23
C GLY A 223 1.96 8.20 -1.09
N GLN A 224 0.91 7.61 -1.66
CA GLN A 224 0.96 6.99 -2.97
C GLN A 224 0.19 7.82 -3.98
N SER A 225 0.62 7.81 -5.24
CA SER A 225 -0.10 8.49 -6.33
C SER A 225 -0.26 9.97 -6.03
N PHE A 226 -1.47 10.49 -6.11
CA PHE A 226 -1.83 11.85 -5.72
C PHE A 226 -1.45 12.20 -4.27
N GLY A 227 -1.48 11.24 -3.33
CA GLY A 227 -1.05 11.45 -1.95
C GLY A 227 0.46 11.67 -1.84
N GLY A 228 1.27 11.00 -2.68
CA GLY A 228 2.72 11.21 -2.76
C GLY A 228 3.08 12.56 -3.38
N LEU A 229 2.36 12.97 -4.43
CA LEU A 229 2.44 14.31 -5.01
C LEU A 229 2.11 15.39 -3.96
N THR A 230 1.02 15.18 -3.22
CA THR A 230 0.59 16.08 -2.15
C THR A 230 1.66 16.15 -1.05
N ALA A 231 2.18 15.01 -0.57
CA ALA A 231 3.25 14.98 0.44
C ALA A 231 4.51 15.76 0.00
N ASN A 232 4.92 15.59 -1.26
CA ASN A 232 6.00 16.37 -1.85
C ASN A 232 5.72 17.87 -1.82
N TYR A 233 4.54 18.30 -2.26
CA TYR A 233 4.16 19.71 -2.25
C TYR A 233 4.09 20.29 -0.83
N LEU A 234 3.52 19.56 0.13
CA LEU A 234 3.42 19.97 1.54
C LEU A 234 4.80 20.23 2.15
N SER A 235 5.83 19.49 1.76
CA SER A 235 7.20 19.71 2.25
C SER A 235 7.76 21.09 1.86
N THR A 236 7.24 21.71 0.80
CA THR A 236 7.62 23.06 0.36
C THR A 236 6.91 24.17 1.15
N LYS A 237 5.89 23.81 1.95
CA LYS A 237 5.07 24.74 2.76
C LYS A 237 5.28 24.57 4.27
N TYR A 238 5.47 23.35 4.73
CA TYR A 238 5.47 23.02 6.15
C TYR A 238 6.85 22.52 6.60
N HIS A 239 7.68 23.42 7.11
CA HIS A 239 9.06 23.11 7.52
C HIS A 239 9.15 22.18 8.76
N GLN A 240 8.02 21.85 9.39
CA GLN A 240 7.92 20.81 10.42
C GLN A 240 8.24 19.41 9.86
N VAL A 241 8.07 19.21 8.55
CA VAL A 241 8.22 17.90 7.90
C VAL A 241 9.69 17.54 7.78
N SER A 242 10.11 16.49 8.48
CA SER A 242 11.48 16.00 8.49
C SER A 242 11.79 15.02 7.37
N ALA A 243 10.80 14.25 6.90
CA ALA A 243 11.02 13.22 5.89
C ALA A 243 9.79 13.02 5.00
N VAL A 244 10.01 12.72 3.72
CA VAL A 244 8.93 12.41 2.77
C VAL A 244 9.24 11.12 2.03
N VAL A 245 8.27 10.20 2.00
CA VAL A 245 8.28 9.02 1.13
C VAL A 245 7.15 9.17 0.11
N ALA A 246 7.49 9.27 -1.17
CA ALA A 246 6.51 9.37 -2.25
C ALA A 246 6.55 8.12 -3.13
N LEU A 247 5.41 7.43 -3.25
CA LEU A 247 5.27 6.17 -3.99
C LEU A 247 4.43 6.41 -5.25
N ASN A 248 4.93 6.03 -6.43
CA ASN A 248 4.19 6.07 -7.71
C ASN A 248 3.42 7.38 -7.97
N CYS A 249 4.02 8.52 -7.60
CA CYS A 249 3.36 9.81 -7.69
C CYS A 249 3.66 10.51 -9.02
N SER A 250 2.81 11.46 -9.41
CA SER A 250 3.14 12.38 -10.50
C SER A 250 4.11 13.46 -10.03
N ALA A 251 4.95 13.96 -10.93
CA ALA A 251 5.85 15.09 -10.66
C ALA A 251 5.12 16.45 -10.54
N ALA A 252 3.86 16.52 -10.96
CA ALA A 252 3.07 17.75 -10.94
C ALA A 252 1.57 17.48 -10.79
N PHE A 253 0.85 18.49 -10.31
CA PHE A 253 -0.61 18.58 -10.37
C PHE A 253 -1.04 18.82 -11.83
N CYS A 254 -2.22 18.31 -12.21
CA CYS A 254 -2.75 18.47 -13.56
C CYS A 254 -4.22 18.90 -13.55
N ARG A 255 -4.61 19.65 -14.59
CA ARG A 255 -5.98 20.15 -14.80
C ARG A 255 -6.99 19.02 -15.03
N ASP A 256 -8.26 19.29 -14.73
CA ASP A 256 -9.45 18.43 -14.88
C ASP A 256 -9.56 17.19 -13.97
N ASN A 257 -8.46 16.64 -13.46
CA ASN A 257 -8.50 15.48 -12.57
C ASN A 257 -8.05 15.76 -11.12
N ALA A 258 -7.22 16.80 -10.88
CA ALA A 258 -6.53 16.92 -9.59
C ALA A 258 -6.10 18.34 -9.17
N VAL A 259 -6.77 19.40 -9.64
CA VAL A 259 -6.40 20.78 -9.27
C VAL A 259 -6.92 21.10 -7.88
N MET A 260 -6.05 21.17 -6.89
CA MET A 260 -6.40 21.78 -5.61
C MET A 260 -6.35 23.31 -5.71
N LYS A 261 -6.86 23.99 -4.69
CA LYS A 261 -6.65 25.42 -4.49
C LYS A 261 -5.43 25.67 -3.62
N GLU A 262 -4.81 26.82 -3.86
CA GLU A 262 -3.84 27.45 -2.98
C GLU A 262 -4.35 28.86 -2.68
N ASN A 263 -4.53 29.18 -1.39
CA ASN A 263 -5.07 30.46 -0.95
C ASN A 263 -6.43 30.81 -1.60
N GLY A 264 -7.33 29.82 -1.71
CA GLY A 264 -8.67 29.99 -2.28
C GLY A 264 -8.71 30.07 -3.81
N ARG A 265 -7.56 30.01 -4.49
CA ARG A 265 -7.47 30.08 -5.96
C ARG A 265 -6.98 28.76 -6.54
N PRO A 266 -7.52 28.29 -7.68
CA PRO A 266 -7.00 27.08 -8.34
C PRO A 266 -5.49 27.20 -8.57
N MET A 267 -4.74 26.14 -8.27
CA MET A 267 -3.30 26.09 -8.53
C MET A 267 -3.03 26.14 -10.04
N ASP A 268 -1.93 26.81 -10.41
CA ASP A 268 -1.42 26.78 -11.79
C ASP A 268 -1.01 25.35 -12.14
N THR A 269 -1.56 24.82 -13.22
CA THR A 269 -1.38 23.42 -13.65
C THR A 269 -1.35 23.34 -15.17
N GLU A 270 -0.58 22.38 -15.69
CA GLU A 270 -0.67 21.98 -17.09
C GLU A 270 -1.88 21.06 -17.31
N LEU A 271 -2.38 21.05 -18.54
CA LEU A 271 -3.47 20.15 -18.95
C LEU A 271 -2.91 18.73 -19.19
N LEU A 272 -3.55 17.74 -18.58
CA LEU A 272 -3.34 16.34 -18.93
C LEU A 272 -4.10 16.07 -20.24
N ASP A 273 -3.36 15.82 -21.33
CA ASP A 273 -3.98 15.49 -22.62
C ASP A 273 -4.48 14.04 -22.60
N GLU A 274 -5.71 13.84 -22.15
CA GLU A 274 -6.32 12.50 -22.07
C GLU A 274 -6.46 11.85 -23.45
N GLY A 275 -6.48 12.64 -24.54
CA GLY A 275 -6.47 12.13 -25.92
C GLY A 275 -5.19 11.38 -26.29
N MET A 276 -4.12 11.55 -25.51
CA MET A 276 -2.87 10.79 -25.63
C MET A 276 -2.93 9.44 -24.89
N SER A 277 -3.98 9.16 -24.13
CA SER A 277 -4.18 7.84 -23.52
C SER A 277 -4.38 6.79 -24.61
N ASP A 278 -3.91 5.57 -24.38
CA ASP A 278 -4.05 4.47 -25.33
C ASP A 278 -4.68 3.23 -24.69
N PHE A 279 -4.92 2.21 -25.50
CA PHE A 279 -5.59 0.98 -25.08
C PHE A 279 -4.72 -0.23 -25.40
N ILE A 280 -4.60 -1.13 -24.43
CA ILE A 280 -3.99 -2.45 -24.62
C ILE A 280 -5.08 -3.48 -24.35
N ASN A 281 -5.51 -4.22 -25.37
CA ASN A 281 -6.57 -5.23 -25.26
C ASN A 281 -7.86 -4.71 -24.58
N GLY A 282 -8.26 -3.47 -24.87
CA GLY A 282 -9.44 -2.83 -24.28
C GLY A 282 -9.24 -2.28 -22.85
N VAL A 283 -8.03 -2.33 -22.31
CA VAL A 283 -7.64 -1.72 -21.04
C VAL A 283 -7.02 -0.35 -21.30
N LEU A 284 -7.58 0.70 -20.68
CA LEU A 284 -7.08 2.07 -20.76
C LEU A 284 -5.71 2.18 -20.08
N ARG A 285 -4.76 2.86 -20.74
CA ARG A 285 -3.43 3.20 -20.22
C ARG A 285 -3.20 4.71 -20.37
N GLN A 286 -2.89 5.39 -19.26
CA GLN A 286 -2.71 6.85 -19.24
C GLN A 286 -1.24 7.30 -19.28
N LYS A 287 -0.31 6.37 -19.16
CA LYS A 287 1.14 6.61 -19.21
C LYS A 287 1.57 7.67 -20.23
N PRO A 288 1.13 7.66 -21.51
CA PRO A 288 1.59 8.65 -22.50
C PRO A 288 1.10 10.08 -22.22
N ALA A 289 -0.10 10.23 -21.62
CA ALA A 289 -0.62 11.54 -21.24
C ALA A 289 0.25 12.20 -20.16
N PHE A 290 0.72 11.43 -19.17
CA PHE A 290 1.65 11.94 -18.15
C PHE A 290 3.03 12.25 -18.71
N GLN A 291 3.57 11.43 -19.61
CA GLN A 291 4.82 11.77 -20.32
C GLN A 291 4.72 13.13 -21.02
N ASN A 292 3.60 13.36 -21.71
CA ASN A 292 3.33 14.62 -22.39
C ASN A 292 3.21 15.79 -21.40
N LEU A 293 2.49 15.61 -20.28
CA LEU A 293 2.38 16.59 -19.21
C LEU A 293 3.77 17.05 -18.73
N TYR A 294 4.68 16.11 -18.48
CA TYR A 294 6.02 16.42 -17.96
C TYR A 294 6.88 17.24 -18.91
N SER A 295 6.68 17.07 -20.22
CA SER A 295 7.39 17.87 -21.23
C SER A 295 6.97 19.34 -21.28
N LYS A 296 5.82 19.68 -20.66
CA LYS A 296 5.21 21.02 -20.70
C LYS A 296 5.36 21.78 -19.38
N LEU A 297 5.94 21.17 -18.35
CA LEU A 297 6.05 21.80 -17.04
C LEU A 297 6.88 23.09 -17.10
N THR A 298 6.44 24.07 -16.33
CA THR A 298 7.09 25.38 -16.16
C THR A 298 7.36 25.63 -14.68
N ASP A 299 8.12 26.67 -14.35
CA ASP A 299 8.39 27.08 -12.97
C ASP A 299 7.12 27.37 -12.14
N LYS A 300 5.98 27.63 -12.80
CA LYS A 300 4.68 27.85 -12.16
C LYS A 300 3.89 26.58 -11.91
N THR A 301 4.13 25.53 -12.72
CA THR A 301 3.35 24.28 -12.70
C THR A 301 4.12 23.11 -12.11
N CYS A 302 5.44 23.24 -11.94
CA CYS A 302 6.25 22.31 -11.16
C CYS A 302 6.13 22.56 -9.65
N ILE A 303 6.47 21.55 -8.84
CA ILE A 303 6.57 21.72 -7.39
C ILE A 303 7.71 22.71 -7.08
N PRO A 304 7.51 23.73 -6.23
CA PRO A 304 8.51 24.75 -5.95
C PRO A 304 9.55 24.28 -4.92
N TRP A 305 10.37 23.29 -5.29
CA TRP A 305 11.29 22.58 -4.40
C TRP A 305 12.28 23.48 -3.65
N TRP A 306 12.66 24.63 -4.22
CA TRP A 306 13.56 25.59 -3.56
C TRP A 306 12.99 26.19 -2.27
N ARG A 307 11.67 26.09 -2.05
CA ARG A 307 11.01 26.52 -0.81
C ARG A 307 11.15 25.50 0.32
N ALA A 308 11.42 24.23 0.01
CA ALA A 308 11.52 23.19 1.04
C ALA A 308 12.72 23.40 1.97
N SER A 309 12.58 22.93 3.21
CA SER A 309 13.66 22.97 4.20
C SER A 309 14.80 22.05 3.78
N LYS A 310 16.06 22.53 3.90
CA LYS A 310 17.27 21.72 3.63
C LYS A 310 17.44 20.54 4.57
N ASN A 311 16.72 20.53 5.68
CA ASN A 311 16.71 19.42 6.63
C ASN A 311 15.69 18.34 6.27
N THR A 312 14.77 18.60 5.33
CA THR A 312 13.82 17.59 4.87
C THR A 312 14.53 16.62 3.93
N VAL A 313 14.37 15.33 4.21
CA VAL A 313 14.93 14.26 3.37
C VAL A 313 13.84 13.55 2.58
N TYR A 314 14.21 13.04 1.41
CA TYR A 314 13.25 12.47 0.47
C TYR A 314 13.59 11.03 0.11
N ARG A 315 12.56 10.23 -0.08
CA ARG A 315 12.62 8.92 -0.70
C ARG A 315 11.55 8.81 -1.76
N ILE A 316 11.96 8.65 -3.01
CA ILE A 316 11.08 8.59 -4.18
C ILE A 316 11.16 7.19 -4.77
N VAL A 317 10.03 6.48 -4.76
CA VAL A 317 9.93 5.12 -5.28
C VAL A 317 8.92 5.13 -6.42
N GLN A 318 9.34 4.66 -7.59
CA GLN A 318 8.52 4.61 -8.78
C GLN A 318 8.57 3.21 -9.40
N CYS A 319 7.50 2.82 -10.07
CA CYS A 319 7.39 1.57 -10.79
C CYS A 319 7.59 1.79 -12.29
N TYR A 320 8.36 0.94 -12.96
CA TYR A 320 8.57 1.09 -14.42
C TYR A 320 7.42 0.54 -15.27
N ASP A 321 6.60 -0.36 -14.72
CA ASP A 321 5.40 -0.91 -15.37
C ASP A 321 4.11 -0.26 -14.83
N ASP A 322 4.20 0.96 -14.29
CA ASP A 322 3.03 1.77 -14.00
C ASP A 322 2.36 2.21 -15.32
N MET A 323 1.09 1.81 -15.47
CA MET A 323 0.26 2.11 -16.64
C MET A 323 -0.58 3.38 -16.48
N LEU A 324 -0.66 3.93 -15.27
CA LEU A 324 -1.34 5.19 -15.00
C LEU A 324 -0.36 6.36 -15.17
N VAL A 325 0.65 6.42 -14.31
CA VAL A 325 1.68 7.45 -14.32
C VAL A 325 2.93 6.88 -14.95
N ASP A 326 3.65 7.64 -15.77
CA ASP A 326 4.96 7.17 -16.21
C ASP A 326 6.00 7.35 -15.11
N GLY A 327 6.30 6.26 -14.39
CA GLY A 327 7.18 6.26 -13.25
C GLY A 327 8.62 6.68 -13.54
N VAL A 328 9.14 6.44 -14.76
CA VAL A 328 10.51 6.80 -15.15
C VAL A 328 10.72 8.32 -15.22
N PRO A 329 10.03 9.07 -16.11
CA PRO A 329 10.16 10.52 -16.19
C PRO A 329 9.63 11.21 -14.93
N SER A 330 8.61 10.66 -14.26
CA SER A 330 8.15 11.22 -12.99
C SER A 330 9.25 11.16 -11.92
N ARG A 331 9.88 10.00 -11.73
CA ARG A 331 11.03 9.83 -10.83
C ARG A 331 12.14 10.82 -11.16
N ASP A 332 12.55 10.86 -12.43
CA ASP A 332 13.71 11.65 -12.86
C ASP A 332 13.45 13.13 -12.63
N ASN A 333 12.27 13.63 -13.02
CA ASN A 333 11.88 15.01 -12.75
C ASN A 333 11.95 15.35 -11.25
N ILE A 334 11.32 14.54 -10.38
CA ILE A 334 11.30 14.79 -8.93
C ILE A 334 12.73 14.72 -8.34
N ARG A 335 13.48 13.67 -8.68
CA ARG A 335 14.84 13.43 -8.18
C ARG A 335 15.78 14.56 -8.56
N ASP A 336 15.77 14.97 -9.82
CA ASP A 336 16.72 15.94 -10.35
C ASP A 336 16.41 17.33 -9.78
N ASN A 337 15.14 17.73 -9.72
CA ASN A 337 14.76 18.98 -9.04
C ASN A 337 15.16 19.02 -7.55
N LEU A 338 14.98 17.91 -6.82
CA LEU A 338 15.41 17.82 -5.42
C LEU A 338 16.93 18.00 -5.29
N ARG A 339 17.71 17.36 -6.17
CA ARG A 339 19.18 17.45 -6.17
C ARG A 339 19.66 18.85 -6.56
N ASP A 340 19.09 19.43 -7.61
CA ASP A 340 19.45 20.77 -8.11
C ASP A 340 19.15 21.85 -7.07
N THR A 341 18.12 21.63 -6.26
CA THR A 341 17.80 22.49 -5.12
C THR A 341 18.54 22.11 -3.84
N GLY A 342 19.47 21.15 -3.87
CA GLY A 342 20.37 20.83 -2.75
C GLY A 342 19.76 19.95 -1.65
N HIS A 343 18.75 19.15 -1.96
CA HIS A 343 18.12 18.22 -1.02
C HIS A 343 18.67 16.80 -1.16
N PHE A 344 18.72 16.07 -0.04
CA PHE A 344 19.04 14.64 -0.05
C PHE A 344 17.83 13.84 -0.54
N VAL A 345 18.05 12.96 -1.52
CA VAL A 345 17.02 12.07 -2.07
C VAL A 345 17.55 10.65 -2.29
N GLU A 346 16.88 9.68 -1.67
CA GLU A 346 16.95 8.27 -2.08
C GLU A 346 15.95 8.05 -3.23
N SER A 347 16.43 7.64 -4.40
CA SER A 347 15.57 7.41 -5.57
C SER A 347 15.67 5.96 -6.01
N GLU A 348 14.53 5.31 -6.19
CA GLU A 348 14.45 3.90 -6.55
C GLU A 348 13.41 3.66 -7.65
N LEU A 349 13.74 2.75 -8.56
CA LEU A 349 12.84 2.24 -9.57
C LEU A 349 12.70 0.74 -9.38
N VAL A 350 11.46 0.25 -9.28
CA VAL A 350 11.17 -1.15 -8.95
C VAL A 350 10.22 -1.78 -9.98
N PRO A 351 10.24 -3.12 -10.11
CA PRO A 351 9.17 -3.83 -10.81
C PRO A 351 7.80 -3.52 -10.21
N GLY A 352 6.77 -3.65 -11.02
CA GLY A 352 5.39 -3.47 -10.57
C GLY A 352 4.69 -2.31 -11.25
N GLY A 353 3.50 -2.03 -10.75
CA GLY A 353 2.56 -1.06 -11.29
C GLY A 353 2.20 -0.02 -10.25
N HIS A 354 1.09 0.67 -10.46
CA HIS A 354 0.74 1.88 -9.72
C HIS A 354 0.56 1.69 -8.20
N PHE A 355 0.01 0.56 -7.76
CA PHE A 355 -0.45 0.36 -6.38
C PHE A 355 0.58 -0.27 -5.41
N LEU A 356 1.68 0.44 -5.12
CA LEU A 356 2.66 0.03 -4.10
C LEU A 356 2.17 0.26 -2.66
N TYR A 357 1.34 -0.65 -2.15
CA TYR A 357 0.85 -0.61 -0.76
C TYR A 357 1.87 -1.21 0.24
N PHE A 358 1.47 -2.24 0.99
CA PHE A 358 2.26 -2.89 2.04
C PHE A 358 2.43 -4.39 1.74
N PRO A 359 3.33 -5.12 2.43
CA PRO A 359 3.65 -6.49 2.06
C PRO A 359 2.42 -7.41 2.06
N TYR A 360 2.35 -8.30 1.06
CA TYR A 360 1.29 -9.30 0.86
C TYR A 360 -0.14 -8.73 0.76
N PHE A 361 -0.27 -7.44 0.45
CA PHE A 361 -1.53 -6.90 -0.05
C PHE A 361 -1.71 -7.35 -1.50
N PRO A 362 -2.86 -7.90 -1.90
CA PRO A 362 -3.06 -8.42 -3.25
C PRO A 362 -2.87 -7.35 -4.33
N HIS A 363 -2.25 -7.75 -5.44
CA HIS A 363 -1.93 -6.89 -6.57
C HIS A 363 -3.18 -6.43 -7.34
N HIS A 364 -3.15 -5.17 -7.82
CA HIS A 364 -4.19 -4.56 -8.66
C HIS A 364 -3.63 -4.15 -10.02
N GLY A 365 -3.48 -5.09 -10.95
CA GLY A 365 -3.00 -4.79 -12.29
C GLY A 365 -4.03 -4.06 -13.18
N VAL A 366 -5.31 -4.40 -13.02
CA VAL A 366 -6.41 -3.80 -13.80
C VAL A 366 -7.63 -3.63 -12.89
N LEU A 367 -8.23 -2.44 -12.89
CA LEU A 367 -9.45 -2.12 -12.14
C LEU A 367 -10.56 -1.64 -13.06
N PHE A 368 -11.81 -1.87 -12.65
CA PHE A 368 -12.97 -1.33 -13.34
C PHE A 368 -13.28 0.06 -12.79
N ASN A 369 -13.27 1.06 -13.68
CA ASN A 369 -13.73 2.41 -13.35
C ASN A 369 -15.20 2.58 -13.76
N SER A 370 -16.09 2.74 -12.78
CA SER A 370 -17.52 2.89 -13.02
C SER A 370 -17.93 4.25 -13.58
N GLN A 371 -17.13 5.30 -13.43
CA GLN A 371 -17.45 6.64 -13.93
C GLN A 371 -17.34 6.72 -15.45
N ILE A 372 -16.30 6.10 -16.01
CA ILE A 372 -16.06 6.04 -17.46
C ILE A 372 -16.46 4.68 -18.06
N ASN A 373 -16.93 3.74 -17.25
CA ASN A 373 -17.39 2.40 -17.64
C ASN A 373 -16.35 1.60 -18.44
N LEU A 374 -15.08 1.63 -18.01
CA LEU A 374 -13.96 0.97 -18.68
C LEU A 374 -13.03 0.25 -17.70
N MET A 375 -12.28 -0.73 -18.21
CA MET A 375 -11.15 -1.32 -17.50
C MET A 375 -9.94 -0.41 -17.62
N TRP A 376 -9.30 -0.13 -16.50
CA TRP A 376 -8.18 0.79 -16.39
C TRP A 376 -6.95 0.02 -15.90
N GLY A 377 -5.85 0.14 -16.64
CA GLY A 377 -4.59 -0.50 -16.35
C GLY A 377 -3.79 0.28 -15.33
N PHE A 378 -3.33 -0.43 -14.31
CA PHE A 378 -2.40 0.06 -13.29
C PHE A 378 -1.06 -0.69 -13.36
N GLY A 379 -1.02 -1.83 -14.06
CA GLY A 379 0.19 -2.53 -14.47
C GLY A 379 0.86 -3.35 -13.38
N GLY A 380 2.05 -3.87 -13.67
CA GLY A 380 2.81 -4.81 -12.86
C GLY A 380 2.37 -6.26 -13.06
N GLU A 381 3.35 -7.16 -13.09
CA GLU A 381 3.12 -8.60 -12.93
C GLU A 381 2.96 -8.92 -11.43
N CYS A 382 2.02 -9.82 -11.09
CA CYS A 382 1.57 -10.05 -9.71
C CYS A 382 2.73 -10.33 -8.74
N TYR A 383 3.57 -11.33 -9.04
CA TYR A 383 4.65 -11.72 -8.14
C TYR A 383 5.73 -10.63 -8.02
N GLN A 384 6.19 -10.07 -9.14
CA GLN A 384 7.21 -9.02 -9.16
C GLN A 384 6.73 -7.73 -8.47
N HIS A 385 5.46 -7.37 -8.66
CA HIS A 385 4.82 -6.24 -7.97
C HIS A 385 4.80 -6.47 -6.46
N SER A 386 4.27 -7.62 -6.02
CA SER A 386 4.16 -7.95 -4.60
C SER A 386 5.54 -8.05 -3.94
N LYS A 387 6.56 -8.55 -4.65
CA LYS A 387 7.93 -8.56 -4.16
C LYS A 387 8.49 -7.15 -3.99
N SER A 388 8.12 -6.24 -4.88
CA SER A 388 8.46 -4.83 -4.76
C SER A 388 7.74 -4.17 -3.57
N GLN A 389 6.47 -4.51 -3.28
CA GLN A 389 5.81 -4.09 -2.04
C GLN A 389 6.58 -4.54 -0.79
N GLU A 390 7.02 -5.81 -0.74
CA GLU A 390 7.80 -6.34 0.39
C GLU A 390 9.11 -5.56 0.60
N THR A 391 9.90 -5.41 -0.46
CA THR A 391 11.23 -4.80 -0.39
C THR A 391 11.17 -3.29 -0.16
N THR A 392 10.24 -2.60 -0.82
CA THR A 392 10.06 -1.14 -0.65
C THR A 392 9.53 -0.82 0.74
N TRP A 393 8.62 -1.62 1.30
CA TRP A 393 8.17 -1.48 2.69
C TRP A 393 9.33 -1.49 3.67
N ILE A 394 10.19 -2.52 3.60
CA ILE A 394 11.36 -2.65 4.48
C ILE A 394 12.27 -1.43 4.37
N LYS A 395 12.49 -0.92 3.15
CA LYS A 395 13.33 0.26 2.92
C LYS A 395 12.65 1.55 3.41
N ASN A 396 11.34 1.70 3.25
CA ASN A 396 10.57 2.84 3.73
C ASN A 396 10.59 2.91 5.26
N VAL A 397 10.38 1.78 5.94
CA VAL A 397 10.53 1.67 7.39
C VAL A 397 11.93 2.08 7.80
N LYS A 398 12.98 1.48 7.21
CA LYS A 398 14.39 1.84 7.51
C LYS A 398 14.68 3.32 7.29
N PHE A 399 14.15 3.92 6.23
CA PHE A 399 14.29 5.35 5.94
C PHE A 399 13.67 6.19 7.05
N PHE A 400 12.43 5.90 7.48
CA PHE A 400 11.82 6.60 8.60
C PHE A 400 12.54 6.38 9.92
N LYS A 401 13.00 5.16 10.23
CA LYS A 401 13.81 4.89 11.44
C LYS A 401 15.07 5.77 11.47
N LYS A 402 15.77 5.84 10.34
CA LYS A 402 17.01 6.61 10.19
C LYS A 402 16.80 8.11 10.40
N HIS A 403 15.72 8.67 9.89
CA HIS A 403 15.54 10.13 9.82
C HIS A 403 14.60 10.70 10.90
N LEU A 404 13.61 9.93 11.35
CA LEU A 404 12.69 10.31 12.42
C LEU A 404 13.11 9.80 13.80
N GLY A 405 13.92 8.74 13.86
CA GLY A 405 14.36 8.10 15.11
C GLY A 405 13.80 6.69 15.28
N GLU A 406 14.29 5.97 16.29
CA GLU A 406 13.85 4.61 16.55
C GLU A 406 12.38 4.57 17.00
N PRO A 407 11.53 3.75 16.36
CA PRO A 407 10.15 3.54 16.74
C PRO A 407 10.03 2.72 18.03
N ALA A 408 8.83 2.69 18.60
CA ALA A 408 8.55 1.93 19.81
C ALA A 408 8.77 0.43 19.58
N LYS A 409 9.43 -0.22 20.53
CA LYS A 409 9.44 -1.69 20.59
C LYS A 409 8.10 -2.16 21.14
N ILE A 410 7.30 -2.80 20.29
CA ILE A 410 6.01 -3.36 20.68
C ILE A 410 6.26 -4.79 21.17
N PRO A 411 5.85 -5.16 22.40
CA PRO A 411 5.92 -6.54 22.87
C PRO A 411 5.07 -7.45 22.01
N ASP A 412 5.49 -8.71 21.87
CA ASP A 412 4.66 -9.72 21.21
C ASP A 412 3.34 -9.92 21.97
N TRP A 413 2.31 -10.41 21.27
CA TRP A 413 1.01 -10.70 21.89
C TRP A 413 0.83 -12.20 22.07
N ASN A 414 -0.21 -12.58 22.81
CA ASN A 414 -0.62 -13.97 22.90
C ASN A 414 -1.23 -14.42 21.57
N ARG A 415 -0.40 -15.02 20.71
CA ARG A 415 -0.77 -15.48 19.38
C ARG A 415 -1.68 -16.70 19.44
N ASP A 416 -2.62 -16.78 18.51
CA ASP A 416 -3.42 -18.00 18.35
C ASP A 416 -2.53 -19.15 17.89
N MET A 417 -2.59 -20.28 18.60
CA MET A 417 -1.92 -21.52 18.18
C MET A 417 -2.69 -22.27 17.09
N LYS A 418 -3.99 -21.94 16.93
CA LYS A 418 -4.87 -22.49 15.90
C LYS A 418 -5.86 -21.42 15.48
N VAL A 419 -5.89 -21.12 14.18
CA VAL A 419 -6.82 -20.13 13.62
C VAL A 419 -8.14 -20.79 13.27
N ILE A 420 -9.23 -20.12 13.65
CA ILE A 420 -10.60 -20.49 13.25
C ILE A 420 -11.07 -19.44 12.25
N LEU A 421 -11.48 -19.87 11.06
CA LEU A 421 -12.02 -18.96 10.06
C LEU A 421 -13.30 -18.28 10.58
N PRO A 422 -13.50 -16.99 10.28
CA PRO A 422 -14.72 -16.30 10.66
C PRO A 422 -15.93 -16.95 9.96
N LYS A 423 -17.05 -17.05 10.69
CA LYS A 423 -18.31 -17.52 10.09
C LYS A 423 -18.71 -16.58 8.96
N PRO A 424 -19.26 -17.09 7.84
CA PRO A 424 -19.80 -16.24 6.78
C PRO A 424 -20.81 -15.26 7.38
N LYS A 425 -20.64 -13.96 7.14
CA LYS A 425 -21.67 -12.99 7.52
C LYS A 425 -22.92 -13.30 6.69
N ILE A 426 -23.96 -13.83 7.34
CA ILE A 426 -25.28 -13.97 6.73
C ILE A 426 -25.72 -12.55 6.36
N LYS A 427 -25.77 -12.25 5.06
CA LYS A 427 -26.37 -10.99 4.59
C LYS A 427 -27.84 -11.03 5.00
N GLN A 428 -28.21 -10.29 6.04
CA GLN A 428 -29.60 -9.90 6.21
C GLN A 428 -29.96 -9.05 5.00
N THR A 429 -30.78 -9.62 4.13
CA THR A 429 -31.46 -8.90 3.05
C THR A 429 -32.37 -7.88 3.72
N VAL A 430 -31.85 -6.68 3.97
CA VAL A 430 -32.71 -5.54 4.27
C VAL A 430 -33.40 -5.18 2.97
N ASN A 431 -34.60 -5.74 2.78
CA ASN A 431 -35.56 -5.24 1.82
C ASN A 431 -35.99 -3.84 2.29
N SER A 432 -35.25 -2.79 1.92
CA SER A 432 -35.78 -1.44 1.90
C SER A 432 -36.20 -1.12 0.46
N LYS A 433 -37.43 -1.50 0.14
CA LYS A 433 -38.20 -0.86 -0.93
C LYS A 433 -38.68 0.49 -0.42
N LEU A 434 -38.66 1.46 -1.35
CA LEU A 434 -39.22 2.82 -1.36
C LEU A 434 -38.34 3.91 -0.74
#